data_AF-A0A2V8FI48-F1
#
_entry.id   AF-A0A2V8FI48-F1
#
_cell.length_a   1.000
_cell.length_b   1.000
_cell.length_c   1.000
_cell.angle_alpha   90.00
_cell.angle_beta   90.00
_cell.angle_gamma   90.00
#
_symmetry.space_group_name_H-M   'P 1'
#
loop_
_entity.id
_entity.type
_entity.pdbx_description
1 polymer ?
#
loop_
_entity_poly.entity_id
_entity_poly.type
_entity_poly.pdbx_seq_one_letter_code
_entity_poly.pdbx_strand_id
1 'polypeptide(L)' 'STITTRRIRRGTFESVSALEAAIHEYLAHYNEHCTPFVWTATADAILDKVSRFCERTSGTRH' A
#
# COMPACT_ATOMS: atom_id res chain seq x y z
N SER A 1 -13.90 5.51 -0.11
CA SER A 1 -14.60 6.15 1.03
C SER A 1 -14.41 7.64 1.00
N THR A 2 -15.50 8.41 1.00
CA THR A 2 -15.47 9.89 1.00
C THR A 2 -14.74 10.46 2.22
N ILE A 3 -14.69 9.69 3.32
CA ILE A 3 -13.94 9.97 4.57
C ILE A 3 -12.43 10.14 4.30
N THR A 4 -11.76 9.21 3.60
CA THR A 4 -10.30 9.24 3.44
C THR A 4 -9.82 10.45 2.63
N THR A 5 -10.51 10.74 1.52
CA THR A 5 -10.07 11.80 0.60
C THR A 5 -10.40 13.18 1.13
N ARG A 6 -11.58 13.39 1.74
CA ARG A 6 -11.96 14.71 2.26
C ARG A 6 -11.37 14.99 3.64
N ARG A 7 -11.33 14.01 4.54
CA ARG A 7 -10.93 14.22 5.94
C ARG A 7 -9.43 14.07 6.15
N ILE A 8 -8.78 13.04 5.58
CA ILE A 8 -7.34 12.81 5.79
C ILE A 8 -6.46 13.48 4.72
N ARG A 9 -6.78 13.33 3.43
CA ARG A 9 -5.93 13.87 2.34
C ARG A 9 -6.13 15.36 2.04
N ARG A 10 -7.29 15.92 2.37
CA ARG A 10 -7.65 17.33 2.09
C ARG A 10 -8.18 18.08 3.32
N GLY A 11 -8.18 17.45 4.49
CA GLY A 11 -8.61 18.08 5.72
C GLY A 11 -7.51 18.94 6.32
N THR A 12 -7.91 20.04 6.95
CA THR A 12 -7.03 20.85 7.79
C THR A 12 -7.25 20.44 9.25
N PHE A 13 -6.16 20.21 9.99
CA PHE A 13 -6.22 19.80 11.38
C PHE A 13 -5.61 20.88 12.26
N GLU A 14 -6.25 21.15 13.40
CA GLU A 14 -5.80 22.17 14.35
C GLU A 14 -4.56 21.71 15.15
N SER A 15 -4.26 20.41 15.16
CA SER A 15 -3.08 19.83 15.81
C SER A 15 -2.69 18.48 15.21
N VAL A 16 -1.47 18.03 15.52
CA VAL A 16 -0.97 16.69 15.14
C VAL A 16 -1.81 15.59 15.77
N SER A 17 -2.17 15.70 17.05
CA SER A 17 -3.03 14.71 17.71
C SER A 17 -4.41 14.59 17.07
N ALA A 18 -4.96 15.69 16.55
CA ALA A 18 -6.23 15.65 15.81
C ALA A 18 -6.09 14.87 14.47
N LEU A 19 -4.94 15.00 13.80
CA LEU A 19 -4.63 14.20 12.61
C LEU A 19 -4.46 12.71 12.97
N GLU A 20 -3.70 12.40 14.03
CA GLU A 20 -3.49 11.03 14.50
C GLU A 20 -4.82 10.34 14.82
N ALA A 21 -5.69 11.00 15.58
CA ALA A 21 -7.01 10.49 15.91
C ALA A 21 -7.85 10.19 14.65
N ALA A 22 -7.83 11.09 13.65
CA ALA A 22 -8.54 10.89 12.40
C ALA A 22 -7.99 9.72 11.58
N ILE A 23 -6.67 9.47 11.61
CA ILE A 23 -6.05 8.31 10.97
C ILE A 23 -6.48 7.02 11.67
N HIS A 24 -6.46 6.99 13.01
CA HIS A 24 -6.88 5.81 13.78
C HIS A 24 -8.36 5.48 13.57
N GLU A 25 -9.24 6.49 13.59
CA GLU A 25 -10.67 6.35 13.29
C GLU A 25 -10.89 5.76 11.89
N TYR A 26 -10.14 6.24 10.90
CA TYR A 26 -10.19 5.70 9.55
C TYR A 26 -9.73 4.24 9.47
N LEU A 27 -8.62 3.90 10.11
CA LEU A 27 -8.10 2.53 10.12
C LEU A 27 -9.08 1.56 10.78
N ALA A 28 -9.69 1.95 11.90
CA ALA A 28 -10.69 1.13 12.58
C ALA A 28 -11.88 0.82 11.65
N HIS A 29 -12.46 1.85 11.03
CA HIS A 29 -13.59 1.69 10.12
C HIS A 29 -13.22 0.94 8.83
N TYR A 30 -12.03 1.19 8.27
CA TYR A 30 -11.58 0.49 7.06
C TYR A 30 -11.29 -0.99 7.33
N ASN A 31 -10.73 -1.31 8.50
CA ASN A 31 -10.41 -2.68 8.87
C ASN A 31 -11.67 -3.53 9.15
N GLU A 32 -12.77 -2.95 9.65
CA GLU A 32 -14.05 -3.66 9.84
C GLU A 32 -14.62 -4.25 8.54
N HIS A 33 -14.38 -3.59 7.40
CA HIS A 33 -14.89 -4.01 6.09
C HIS A 33 -13.77 -4.26 5.08
N CYS A 34 -12.56 -4.56 5.56
CA CYS A 34 -11.38 -4.60 4.73
C CYS A 34 -11.54 -5.67 3.64
N THR A 35 -11.55 -5.26 2.36
CA THR A 35 -11.34 -6.19 1.26
C THR A 35 -9.88 -6.60 1.30
N PRO A 36 -9.56 -7.86 1.62
CA PRO A 36 -8.17 -8.30 1.70
C PRO A 36 -7.53 -8.12 0.33
N PHE A 37 -6.32 -7.56 0.32
CA PHE A 37 -5.49 -7.61 -0.87
C PHE A 37 -5.07 -9.06 -1.08
N VAL A 38 -5.65 -9.70 -2.10
CA VAL A 38 -5.28 -11.05 -2.50
C VAL A 38 -4.11 -10.96 -3.45
N TRP A 39 -3.00 -11.56 -3.07
CA TRP A 39 -1.84 -11.68 -3.93
C TRP A 39 -2.18 -12.60 -5.11
N THR A 40 -2.32 -12.02 -6.32
CA THR A 40 -2.72 -12.77 -7.53
C THR A 40 -1.55 -13.37 -8.29
N ALA A 41 -0.32 -12.90 -8.05
CA ALA A 41 0.85 -13.44 -8.71
C ALA A 41 1.20 -14.81 -8.09
N THR A 42 1.23 -15.85 -8.92
CA THR A 42 1.67 -17.17 -8.49
C THR A 42 3.14 -17.13 -8.08
N ALA A 43 3.56 -18.09 -7.24
CA ALA A 43 4.97 -18.24 -6.87
C ALA A 43 5.86 -18.34 -8.12
N ASP A 44 5.43 -19.09 -9.14
CA ASP A 44 6.14 -19.22 -10.41
C ASP A 44 6.31 -17.88 -11.13
N ALA A 45 5.28 -17.04 -11.14
CA ALA A 45 5.34 -15.72 -11.78
C ALA A 45 6.32 -14.76 -11.05
N ILE A 46 6.48 -14.93 -9.73
CA ILE A 46 7.49 -14.19 -8.96
C ILE A 46 8.89 -14.70 -9.32
N LEU A 47 9.09 -16.02 -9.33
CA LEU A 47 10.38 -16.64 -9.63
C LEU A 47 10.84 -16.35 -11.06
N ASP A 48 9.95 -16.39 -12.05
CA ASP A 48 10.24 -16.03 -13.44
C ASP A 48 10.71 -14.56 -13.57
N LYS A 49 10.06 -13.63 -12.87
CA LYS A 49 10.48 -12.23 -12.83
C LYS A 49 11.88 -12.07 -12.25
N VAL A 50 12.21 -12.81 -11.20
CA VAL A 50 13.55 -12.80 -10.59
C VAL A 50 14.58 -13.39 -11.57
N SER A 51 14.31 -14.52 -12.22
CA SER A 51 15.21 -15.13 -13.22
C SER A 51 15.53 -14.15 -14.36
N ARG A 52 14.50 -13.57 -14.98
CA ARG A 52 14.66 -12.58 -16.07
C ARG A 52 15.45 -11.35 -15.63
N PHE A 53 15.28 -10.91 -14.38
CA PHE A 53 16.05 -9.80 -13.85
C PHE A 53 17.53 -10.18 -13.73
N CYS A 54 17.82 -11.32 -13.11
CA CYS A 54 19.17 -11.84 -12.97
C CYS A 54 19.86 -11.98 -14.33
N GLU A 55 19.22 -12.61 -15.32
CA GLU A 55 19.75 -12.76 -16.68
C GLU A 55 20.15 -11.41 -17.33
N ARG A 56 19.33 -10.36 -17.18
CA ARG A 56 19.66 -9.03 -17.71
C ARG A 56 20.85 -8.39 -16.98
N THR A 57 20.93 -8.55 -15.66
CA THR A 57 21.99 -7.94 -14.85
C THR A 57 23.31 -8.71 -14.91
N SER A 58 23.26 -10.03 -15.06
CA SER A 58 24.44 -10.88 -15.17
C SER A 58 25.20 -10.68 -16.49
N GLY A 59 24.57 -10.09 -17.50
CA GLY A 59 25.19 -9.68 -18.76
C GLY A 59 25.86 -8.29 -18.72
N THR A 60 25.71 -7.51 -17.65
CA THR A 60 26.47 -6.25 -17.46
C THR A 60 27.88 -6.57 -16.96
N ARG A 61 28.62 -7.36 -17.76
CA ARG A 61 30.04 -7.62 -17.57
C ARG A 61 30.78 -6.37 -18.01
N HIS A 62 31.42 -5.71 -17.05
CA HIS A 62 32.40 -4.65 -17.30
C HIS A 62 33.59 -5.20 -18.09
#